data_AF-A0A2P7AQM6-F1
#
_entry.id   AF-A0A2P7AQM6-F1
#
_cell.length_a   1.000
_cell.length_b   1.000
_cell.length_c   1.000
_cell.angle_alpha   90.00
_cell.angle_beta   90.00
_cell.angle_gamma   90.00
#
_symmetry.space_group_name_H-M   'P 1'
#
loop_
_entity.id
_entity.type
_entity.pdbx_description
1 polymer ?
#
loop_
_entity_poly.entity_id
_entity_poly.type
_entity_poly.pdbx_seq_one_letter_code
_entity_poly.pdbx_strand_id
1 'polypeptide(L)' 'MCSNVIHRGDTYKTPRVLSSLFCSPADLVWREREDDFDWCRCVIDVPLSLNRARPKWKHLEASETYIIED' A
#
# COMPACT_ATOMS: atom_id res chain seq x y z
N MET A 1 7.75 -10.55 -3.57
CA MET A 1 6.31 -10.89 -3.60
C MET A 1 5.53 -9.62 -3.23
N CYS A 2 4.36 -9.38 -3.82
CA CYS A 2 3.60 -8.15 -3.56
C CYS A 2 2.81 -8.26 -2.26
N SER A 3 2.79 -7.18 -1.47
CA SER A 3 1.88 -7.09 -0.33
C SER A 3 0.44 -6.85 -0.80
N ASN A 4 -0.52 -7.45 -0.11
CA ASN A 4 -1.94 -7.20 -0.32
C ASN A 4 -2.42 -6.20 0.72
N VAL A 5 -3.16 -5.18 0.31
CA VAL A 5 -3.94 -4.34 1.23
C VAL A 5 -5.41 -4.65 1.02
N ILE A 6 -6.15 -4.87 2.09
CA ILE A 6 -7.59 -5.13 2.05
C ILE A 6 -8.30 -3.98 2.74
N HIS A 7 -9.29 -3.40 2.07
CA HIS A 7 -10.15 -2.37 2.63
C HIS A 7 -11.57 -2.56 2.09
N ARG A 8 -12.55 -2.66 3.00
CA ARG A 8 -13.98 -2.83 2.65
C ARG A 8 -14.29 -4.00 1.70
N GLY A 9 -13.50 -5.07 1.76
CA GLY A 9 -13.66 -6.25 0.90
C GLY A 9 -12.89 -6.19 -0.42
N ASP A 10 -12.34 -5.03 -0.78
CA ASP A 10 -11.50 -4.86 -1.97
C ASP A 10 -10.04 -5.16 -1.66
N THR A 11 -9.31 -5.71 -2.63
CA THR A 11 -7.88 -6.02 -2.52
C THR A 11 -7.04 -5.14 -3.44
N TYR A 12 -6.07 -4.45 -2.85
CA TYR A 12 -5.17 -3.49 -3.48
C TYR A 12 -3.77 -4.09 -3.47
N LYS A 13 -3.17 -4.28 -4.66
CA LYS A 13 -1.88 -4.99 -4.80
C LYS A 13 -0.78 -4.18 -5.48
N THR A 14 -1.15 -3.08 -6.13
CA THR A 14 -0.22 -2.24 -6.89
C THR A 14 -0.26 -0.80 -6.37
N PRO A 15 0.84 -0.04 -6.52
CA PRO A 15 0.90 1.37 -6.17
C PRO A 15 -0.27 2.17 -6.74
N ARG A 16 -0.70 1.86 -7.98
CA ARG A 16 -1.78 2.59 -8.66
C ARG A 16 -3.11 2.47 -7.96
N VAL A 17 -3.43 1.26 -7.50
CA VAL A 17 -4.71 1.02 -6.83
C VAL A 17 -4.62 1.52 -5.38
N LEU A 18 -3.44 1.41 -4.75
CA LEU A 18 -3.17 1.98 -3.43
C LEU A 18 -3.23 3.52 -3.37
N SER A 19 -2.75 4.25 -4.39
CA SER A 19 -2.87 5.72 -4.39
C SER A 19 -4.33 6.18 -4.45
N SER A 20 -5.20 5.44 -5.15
CA SER A 20 -6.64 5.70 -5.14
C SER A 20 -7.25 5.53 -3.75
N LEU A 21 -6.70 4.63 -2.93
CA LEU A 21 -7.14 4.40 -1.56
C LEU A 21 -6.68 5.50 -0.60
N PHE A 22 -5.46 6.01 -0.76
CA PHE A 22 -4.91 7.06 0.10
C PHE A 22 -5.17 8.49 -0.41
N CYS A 23 -5.96 8.65 -1.48
CA CYS A 23 -6.28 9.93 -2.12
C CYS A 23 -5.09 10.74 -2.68
N SER A 24 -3.83 10.29 -2.50
CA SER A 24 -2.65 10.97 -2.99
C SER A 24 -1.45 10.04 -3.23
N PRO A 25 -0.78 10.15 -4.40
CA PRO A 25 0.54 9.58 -4.64
C PRO A 25 1.61 9.96 -3.61
N ALA A 26 1.49 11.12 -2.97
CA ALA A 26 2.49 11.63 -2.04
C ALA A 26 2.57 10.83 -0.74
N ASP A 27 1.50 10.10 -0.40
CA ASP A 27 1.44 9.28 0.81
C ASP A 27 2.05 7.89 0.60
N LEU A 28 2.32 7.52 -0.66
CA LEU A 28 3.04 6.29 -1.00
C LEU A 28 4.54 6.45 -0.76
N VAL A 29 5.12 5.48 -0.06
CA VAL A 29 6.57 5.39 0.15
C VAL A 29 7.17 4.33 -0.76
N TRP A 30 8.06 4.73 -1.65
CA TRP A 30 8.70 3.85 -2.63
C TRP A 30 9.97 3.24 -2.01
N ARG A 31 10.13 1.91 -2.10
CA ARG A 31 11.28 1.14 -1.60
C ARG A 31 12.54 1.35 -2.45
N GLU A 32 12.35 1.46 -3.76
CA GLU A 32 13.42 1.71 -4.73
C GLU A 32 13.17 3.08 -5.34
N ARG A 33 14.14 4.00 -5.20
CA ARG A 33 14.15 5.26 -5.95
C ARG A 33 14.96 5.02 -7.21
N GLU A 34 14.29 4.83 -8.33
CA GLU A 34 14.92 5.05 -9.63
C GLU A 34 13.84 5.55 -10.59
N ASP A 35 13.69 6.87 -10.57
CA ASP A 35 13.32 7.81 -11.65
C ASP A 35 12.07 7.59 -12.52
N ASP A 36 11.46 6.41 -12.52
CA ASP A 36 10.17 6.14 -13.13
C ASP A 36 9.26 5.53 -12.06
N PHE A 37 8.18 6.24 -11.74
CA PHE A 37 7.09 5.71 -10.95
C PHE A 37 6.47 4.51 -11.69
N ASP A 38 7.03 3.32 -11.54
CA ASP A 38 6.49 2.11 -12.16
C ASP A 38 5.29 1.65 -11.34
N TRP A 39 4.16 2.31 -11.61
CA TRP A 39 2.85 2.15 -10.96
C TRP A 39 2.29 0.73 -10.99
N CYS A 40 2.90 -0.15 -11.81
CA CYS A 40 2.54 -1.55 -11.96
C CYS A 40 3.39 -2.51 -11.10
N ARG A 41 4.49 -2.05 -10.51
CA ARG A 41 5.40 -2.89 -9.70
C ARG A 41 5.11 -2.81 -8.21
N CYS A 42 5.52 -3.85 -7.48
CA CYS A 42 5.34 -3.95 -6.03
C CYS A 42 6.50 -3.30 -5.27
N VAL A 43 6.73 -2.02 -5.59
CA VAL A 43 7.86 -1.21 -5.11
C VAL A 43 7.45 -0.24 -4.00
N ILE A 44 6.26 -0.37 -3.44
CA ILE A 44 5.79 0.45 -2.31
C ILE A 44 6.04 -0.26 -0.99
N ASP A 45 6.54 0.50 -0.02
CA ASP A 45 6.51 0.15 1.38
C ASP A 45 5.11 0.38 1.94
N VAL A 46 4.29 -0.67 1.90
CA VAL A 46 2.91 -0.65 2.38
C VAL A 46 2.80 -0.27 3.87
N PRO A 47 3.53 -0.89 4.81
CA PRO A 47 3.52 -0.47 6.22
C PRO A 47 3.81 1.02 6.41
N LEU A 48 4.86 1.53 5.75
CA LEU A 48 5.26 2.92 5.92
C LEU A 48 4.27 3.89 5.27
N SER A 49 3.67 3.51 4.13
CA SER A 49 2.60 4.27 3.47
C SER A 49 1.35 4.33 4.33
N LEU A 50 0.94 3.20 4.93
CA LEU A 50 -0.17 3.14 5.88
C LEU A 50 0.12 4.01 7.13
N ASN A 51 1.34 3.98 7.66
CA ASN A 51 1.69 4.85 8.78
C ASN A 51 1.64 6.35 8.42
N ARG A 52 1.98 6.72 7.18
CA ARG A 52 1.89 8.11 6.71
C ARG A 52 0.46 8.58 6.48
N ALA A 53 -0.35 7.74 5.83
CA ALA A 53 -1.77 8.03 5.57
C ALA A 53 -2.61 8.03 6.86
N ARG A 54 -2.08 7.48 7.96
CA ARG A 54 -2.73 7.35 9.28
C ARG A 54 -4.10 6.66 9.34
N PRO A 55 -4.50 5.72 8.45
CA PRO A 55 -5.63 4.85 8.77
C PRO A 55 -5.31 3.95 9.97
N LYS A 56 -6.35 3.39 10.59
CA LYS A 56 -6.19 2.22 11.46
C LYS A 56 -5.98 1.00 10.57
N TRP A 57 -5.04 0.14 10.91
CA TRP A 57 -4.75 -1.05 10.12
C TRP A 57 -4.11 -2.15 10.97
N LYS A 58 -4.17 -3.38 10.49
CA LYS A 58 -3.50 -4.56 11.07
C LYS A 58 -2.76 -5.38 10.02
N HIS A 59 -1.70 -6.06 10.45
CA HIS A 59 -0.96 -7.00 9.63
C HIS A 59 -1.38 -8.44 9.95
N LEU A 60 -1.66 -9.24 8.93
CA LEU A 60 -1.88 -10.67 9.08
C LEU A 60 -0.55 -11.40 8.97
N GLU A 61 0.19 -11.57 10.07
CA GLU A 61 1.58 -12.06 10.10
C GLU A 61 1.86 -13.35 9.31
N ALA A 62 0.86 -14.20 9.11
CA ALA A 62 0.97 -15.40 8.27
C ALA A 62 1.05 -15.11 6.76
N SER A 63 0.93 -13.85 6.34
CA SER A 63 0.89 -13.42 4.94
C SER A 63 1.40 -11.99 4.80
N GLU A 64 1.86 -11.60 3.62
CA GLU A 64 2.13 -10.19 3.28
C GLU A 64 0.81 -9.41 3.08
N THR A 65 -0.12 -9.47 4.03
CA THR A 65 -1.48 -8.88 3.91
C THR A 65 -1.76 -7.90 5.04
N TYR A 66 -2.19 -6.71 4.66
CA TYR A 66 -2.50 -5.58 5.54
C TYR A 66 -3.98 -5.25 5.41
N ILE A 67 -4.71 -5.09 6.52
CA ILE A 67 -6.14 -4.79 6.51
C ILE A 67 -6.35 -3.41 7.10
N ILE A 68 -6.99 -2.52 6.36
CA ILE A 68 -7.42 -1.20 6.86
C ILE A 68 -8.77 -1.35 7.57
N GLU A 69 -8.85 -0.75 8.75
CA GLU A 69 -10.03 -0.74 9.63
C GLU A 69 -10.70 0.65 9.58
N ASP A 70 -12.03 0.68 9.52
CA ASP A 70 -12.84 1.91 9.63
C ASP A 70 -12.85 2.46 11.08
#